data_AF-A0A5E4DDE1-F1
#
_entry.id   AF-A0A5E4DDE1-F1
#
_cell.length_a   1.000
_cell.length_b   1.000
_cell.length_c   1.000
_cell.angle_alpha   90.00
_cell.angle_beta   90.00
_cell.angle_gamma   90.00
#
_symmetry.space_group_name_H-M   'P 1'
#
loop_
_entity.id
_entity.type
_entity.pdbx_description
1 polymer ?
#
loop_
_entity_poly.entity_id
_entity_poly.type
_entity_poly.pdbx_seq_one_letter_code
_entity_poly.pdbx_strand_id
1 'polypeptide(L)' 'ETPDTGRAGIYKSLTCNTSKEMTAFSDYPVPDHFPNYMHNSKMMEYLRMYARHFGLMQHIEFL' A
#
# COMPACT_ATOMS: atom_id res chain seq x y z
N GLU A 1 -14.92 -2.56 -14.09
CA GLU A 1 -15.02 -3.44 -12.91
C GLU A 1 -16.25 -3.01 -12.14
N THR A 2 -17.18 -3.92 -11.87
CA THR A 2 -18.33 -3.65 -11.00
C THR A 2 -17.81 -3.46 -9.57
N PRO A 3 -18.10 -2.33 -8.91
CA PRO A 3 -17.63 -2.09 -7.55
C PRO A 3 -18.31 -3.10 -6.61
N ASP A 4 -17.48 -3.86 -5.90
CA ASP A 4 -17.90 -4.72 -4.80
C ASP A 4 -18.41 -3.83 -3.66
N THR A 5 -19.66 -4.02 -3.23
CA THR A 5 -20.38 -3.06 -2.36
C THR A 5 -19.76 -2.90 -0.97
N GLY A 6 -18.77 -3.70 -0.60
CA GLY A 6 -17.98 -3.59 0.64
C GLY A 6 -16.55 -3.06 0.48
N ARG A 7 -16.05 -2.80 -0.75
CA ARG A 7 -14.67 -2.36 -0.99
C ARG A 7 -14.62 -0.95 -1.56
N ALA A 8 -13.72 -0.11 -1.04
CA ALA A 8 -13.49 1.22 -1.58
C ALA A 8 -12.99 1.12 -3.03
N GLY A 9 -13.66 1.82 -3.94
CA GLY A 9 -13.27 1.90 -5.34
C GLY A 9 -12.14 2.90 -5.55
N ILE A 10 -11.14 2.54 -6.35
CA ILE A 10 -10.07 3.43 -6.81
C ILE A 10 -10.00 3.43 -8.34
N TYR A 11 -9.59 4.54 -8.93
CA TYR A 11 -9.31 4.60 -10.37
C TYR A 11 -7.89 4.14 -10.68
N LYS A 12 -7.69 3.56 -11.88
CA LYS A 12 -6.45 2.87 -12.25
C LYS A 12 -5.18 3.72 -12.13
N SER A 13 -5.26 5.01 -12.42
CA SER A 13 -4.13 5.95 -12.42
C SER A 13 -3.90 6.66 -11.09
N LEU A 14 -4.60 6.26 -10.01
CA LEU A 14 -4.49 6.90 -8.70
C LEU A 14 -3.05 6.93 -8.20
N THR A 15 -2.60 8.11 -7.77
CA THR A 15 -1.29 8.38 -7.17
C THR A 15 -1.50 9.03 -5.80
N CYS A 16 -0.71 8.65 -4.81
CA CYS A 16 -0.75 9.24 -3.47
C CYS A 16 -0.48 10.75 -3.52
N ASN A 17 -1.23 11.51 -2.74
CA ASN A 17 -1.07 12.96 -2.59
C ASN A 17 -0.05 13.34 -1.50
N THR A 18 0.38 12.38 -0.68
CA THR A 18 1.41 12.54 0.34
C THR A 18 2.73 11.90 -0.10
N SER A 19 3.85 12.49 0.35
CA SER A 19 5.19 11.95 0.09
C SER A 19 5.39 10.61 0.80
N LYS A 20 6.26 9.74 0.26
CA LYS A 20 6.65 8.46 0.85
C LYS A 20 7.20 8.63 2.27
N GLU A 21 7.98 9.70 2.51
CA GLU A 21 8.55 10.00 3.83
C GLU A 21 7.51 10.40 4.88
N MET A 22 6.36 10.93 4.43
CA MET A 22 5.25 11.30 5.31
C MET A 22 4.22 10.18 5.47
N THR A 23 4.31 9.13 4.64
CA THR A 23 3.32 8.04 4.55
C THR A 23 3.86 6.72 5.10
N ALA A 24 5.18 6.55 5.14
CA ALA A 24 5.82 5.33 5.64
C ALA A 24 5.43 5.04 7.10
N PHE A 25 5.49 3.76 7.47
CA PHE A 25 5.42 3.37 8.88
C PHE A 25 6.73 3.78 9.55
N SER A 26 6.64 4.25 10.79
CA SER A 26 7.77 4.86 11.51
C SER A 26 8.98 3.93 11.67
N ASP A 27 8.75 2.63 11.67
CA ASP A 27 9.74 1.56 11.86
C ASP A 27 10.05 0.80 10.56
N TYR A 28 9.46 1.21 9.43
CA TYR A 28 9.67 0.55 8.14
C TYR A 28 9.61 1.57 6.99
N PRO A 29 10.74 2.17 6.60
CA PRO A 29 10.76 3.18 5.55
C PRO A 29 10.40 2.58 4.18
N VAL A 30 9.83 3.40 3.31
CA VAL A 30 9.61 3.05 1.89
C VAL A 30 10.98 2.99 1.18
N PRO A 31 11.25 2.01 0.29
CA PRO A 31 12.54 1.90 -0.39
C PRO A 31 12.97 3.16 -1.14
N ASP A 32 14.28 3.42 -1.18
CA ASP A 32 14.86 4.63 -1.80
C ASP A 32 14.49 4.78 -3.27
N HIS A 33 14.44 3.68 -4.02
CA HIS A 33 14.13 3.66 -5.45
C HIS A 33 12.64 3.87 -5.77
N PHE A 34 11.76 3.93 -4.76
CA PHE A 34 10.35 4.26 -4.98
C PHE A 34 10.19 5.78 -5.15
N PRO A 35 9.26 6.24 -6.01
CA PRO A 35 8.98 7.66 -6.20
C PRO A 35 8.41 8.29 -4.92
N ASN A 36 8.65 9.58 -4.71
CA ASN A 36 8.09 10.31 -3.57
C ASN A 36 6.56 10.25 -3.52
N TYR A 37 5.90 10.33 -4.68
CA TYR A 37 4.45 10.16 -4.79
C TYR A 37 4.17 8.85 -5.52
N MET A 38 3.67 7.86 -4.78
CA MET A 38 3.53 6.49 -5.28
C MET A 38 2.24 6.31 -6.07
N HIS A 39 2.34 5.67 -7.23
CA HIS A 39 1.17 5.07 -7.88
C HIS A 39 0.53 4.01 -6.96
N ASN A 40 -0.79 3.81 -7.05
CA ASN A 40 -1.52 2.86 -6.19
C ASN A 40 -0.89 1.45 -6.16
N SER A 41 -0.34 0.98 -7.28
CA SER A 41 0.35 -0.32 -7.36
C SER A 41 1.61 -0.38 -6.49
N LYS A 42 2.36 0.73 -6.39
CA LYS A 42 3.56 0.83 -5.53
C LYS A 42 3.20 0.96 -4.06
N MET A 43 2.14 1.69 -3.74
CA MET A 43 1.62 1.72 -2.37
C MET A 43 1.19 0.32 -1.91
N MET A 44 0.48 -0.43 -2.76
CA MET A 44 0.10 -1.82 -2.46
C MET A 44 1.32 -2.75 -2.33
N GLU A 45 2.34 -2.56 -3.17
CA GLU A 45 3.62 -3.29 -3.04
C GLU A 45 4.28 -3.04 -1.68
N TYR A 46 4.34 -1.78 -1.24
CA TYR A 46 4.87 -1.40 0.06
C TYR A 46 4.08 -2.02 1.23
N LEU A 47 2.74 -1.98 1.19
CA LEU A 47 1.90 -2.63 2.22
C LEU A 47 2.14 -4.14 2.29
N ARG A 48 2.33 -4.81 1.14
CA ARG A 48 2.70 -6.24 1.09
C ARG A 48 4.12 -6.50 1.59
N MET A 49 5.06 -5.57 1.41
CA MET A 49 6.39 -5.67 1.99
C MET A 49 6.31 -5.60 3.52
N TYR A 50 5.58 -4.61 4.05
CA TYR A 50 5.36 -4.45 5.49
C TYR A 50 4.72 -5.70 6.12
N ALA A 51 3.61 -6.19 5.54
CA ALA A 51 2.92 -7.37 6.02
C ALA A 51 3.80 -8.63 6.03
N ARG A 52 4.71 -8.78 5.06
CA ARG A 52 5.68 -9.87 5.02
C ARG A 52 6.80 -9.68 6.04
N HIS A 53 7.35 -8.48 6.16
CA HIS A 53 8.47 -8.18 7.07
C HIS A 53 8.11 -8.50 8.53
N PHE A 54 6.91 -8.12 8.96
CA PHE A 54 6.43 -8.36 10.33
C PHE A 54 5.61 -9.64 10.49
N GLY A 55 5.53 -10.50 9.46
CA GLY A 55 4.82 -11.77 9.54
C GLY A 55 3.31 -11.64 9.79
N LEU A 56 2.68 -10.54 9.35
CA LEU A 56 1.27 -10.24 9.64
C LEU A 56 0.30 -11.15 8.88
N MET A 57 0.72 -11.69 7.74
CA MET A 57 -0.14 -12.49 6.86
C MET A 57 -0.73 -13.72 7.56
N GLN A 58 -0.03 -14.30 8.54
CA GLN A 58 -0.51 -15.48 9.29
C GLN A 58 -1.70 -15.18 10.22
N HIS A 59 -1.94 -13.90 10.49
CA HIS A 59 -3.02 -13.44 11.37
C HIS A 59 -4.25 -12.95 10.60
N ILE A 60 -4.23 -13.06 9.26
CA ILE A 60 -5.30 -12.57 8.39
C ILE A 60 -6.00 -13.77 7.75
N GLU A 61 -7.29 -13.92 8.03
CA GLU A 61 -8.18 -14.82 7.29
C GLU A 61 -8.90 -14.02 6.21
N PHE A 62 -8.65 -14.37 4.94
CA PHE A 62 -9.34 -13.74 3.82
C PHE A 62 -10.68 -14.45 3.59
N LEU A 63 -11.74 -13.66 3.39
CA LEU A 63 -13.07 -14.11 2.98
C LEU A 63 -13.14 -14.35 1.46
#